data_AF-A0A949DH26-F1
#
_entry.id   AF-A0A949DH26-F1
#
_cell.length_a   1.000
_cell.length_b   1.000
_cell.length_c   1.000
_cell.angle_alpha   90.00
_cell.angle_beta   90.00
_cell.angle_gamma   90.00
#
_symmetry.space_group_name_H-M   'P 1'
#
loop_
_entity.id
_entity.type
_entity.pdbx_description
1 polymer ?
#
loop_
_entity_poly.entity_id
_entity_poly.type
_entity_poly.pdbx_seq_one_letter_code
_entity_poly.pdbx_strand_id
1 'polypeptide(L)'
;WDYIQQEIKKEGNKFTPEHIEAITRVVGIVVEIDHFREVFWKDPAADYHEFSLLGLMDGIKYERPDQDNFYVEFGITCFNAEVIEFENRIWAEKEIEKGRQFITRFGKAIGFETINDTVLKLAQKMGYVVVVRKDPRKGYVRIKTLPDNGSKGADLTLAYEQLKKIDPDATWFLHVSGKMLLNGTPKNPKMKPTKLGLDDIIKVLEKI
;
A
#
# COMPACT_ATOMS: atom_id res chain seq x y z
N TRP A 1 19.62 17.29 1.70
CA TRP A 1 19.14 17.90 2.97
C TRP A 1 20.06 17.55 4.14
N ASP A 2 21.32 17.24 3.84
CA ASP A 2 22.30 16.69 4.77
C ASP A 2 22.71 17.70 5.85
N TYR A 3 22.72 18.99 5.51
CA TYR A 3 22.92 20.06 6.48
C TYR A 3 21.89 19.99 7.62
N ILE A 4 20.60 19.86 7.29
CA ILE A 4 19.53 19.75 8.29
C ILE A 4 19.69 18.49 9.15
N GLN A 5 20.09 17.35 8.57
CA GLN A 5 20.42 16.15 9.35
C GLN A 5 21.52 16.41 10.38
N GLN A 6 22.56 17.15 9.99
CA GLN A 6 23.68 17.46 10.88
C GLN A 6 23.23 18.36 12.03
N GLU A 7 22.42 19.38 11.77
CA GLU A 7 21.89 20.25 12.82
C GLU A 7 20.98 19.50 13.81
N ILE A 8 20.04 18.68 13.31
CA ILE A 8 19.17 17.85 14.17
C ILE A 8 19.99 16.91 15.06
N LYS A 9 21.06 16.31 14.51
CA LYS A 9 21.96 15.44 15.29
C LYS A 9 22.71 16.22 16.37
N LYS A 10 23.11 17.47 16.12
CA LYS A 10 23.79 18.33 17.12
C LYS A 10 22.88 18.67 18.29
N GLU A 11 21.57 18.81 18.06
CA GLU A 11 20.57 19.05 19.09
C GLU A 11 20.22 17.81 19.94
N GLY A 12 20.86 16.67 19.67
CA GLY A 12 20.64 15.42 20.41
C GLY A 12 19.39 14.64 19.98
N ASN A 13 18.65 15.15 18.99
CA ASN A 13 17.52 14.45 18.40
C ASN A 13 18.00 13.29 17.51
N LYS A 14 17.35 12.14 17.62
CA LYS A 14 17.66 10.94 16.81
C LYS A 14 16.40 10.42 16.14
N PHE A 15 16.37 10.51 14.82
CA PHE A 15 15.38 9.84 13.99
C PHE A 15 15.77 8.38 13.75
N THR A 16 14.76 7.54 13.52
CA THR A 16 14.99 6.15 13.09
C THR A 16 15.56 6.14 11.66
N PRO A 17 16.28 5.08 11.26
CA PRO A 17 16.71 4.92 9.87
C PRO A 17 15.56 4.99 8.87
N GLU A 18 14.42 4.39 9.19
CA GLU A 18 13.20 4.43 8.37
C GLU A 18 12.66 5.85 8.21
N HIS A 19 12.65 6.64 9.28
CA HIS A 19 12.20 8.03 9.22
C HIS A 19 13.12 8.90 8.36
N ILE A 20 14.44 8.71 8.51
CA ILE A 20 15.44 9.38 7.67
C ILE A 20 15.25 8.99 6.20
N GLU A 21 15.01 7.72 5.92
CA GLU A 21 14.77 7.25 4.56
C GLU A 21 13.48 7.83 3.98
N ALA A 22 12.40 7.89 4.76
CA ALA A 22 11.14 8.50 4.36
C ALA A 22 11.31 9.99 4.00
N ILE A 23 11.94 10.78 4.88
CA ILE A 23 12.26 12.19 4.59
C ILE A 23 13.15 12.30 3.35
N THR A 24 14.14 11.42 3.19
CA THR A 24 15.03 11.42 2.02
C THR A 24 14.24 11.31 0.72
N ARG A 25 13.30 10.36 0.66
CA ARG A 25 12.50 10.11 -0.54
C ARG A 25 11.55 11.28 -0.83
N VAL A 26 10.87 11.80 0.19
CA VAL A 26 9.96 12.96 0.04
C VAL A 26 10.72 14.20 -0.44
N VAL A 27 11.84 14.56 0.22
CA VAL A 27 12.67 15.69 -0.19
C VAL A 27 13.22 15.48 -1.60
N GLY A 28 13.63 14.25 -1.94
CA GLY A 28 14.10 13.92 -3.28
C GLY A 28 13.08 14.24 -4.36
N ILE A 29 11.82 13.84 -4.17
CA ILE A 29 10.72 14.13 -5.10
C ILE A 29 10.45 15.64 -5.20
N VAL A 30 10.42 16.35 -4.06
CA VAL A 30 10.22 17.81 -4.06
C VAL A 30 11.33 18.51 -4.82
N VAL A 31 12.58 18.12 -4.61
CA VAL A 31 13.73 18.68 -5.33
C VAL A 31 13.66 18.37 -6.81
N GLU A 32 13.24 17.16 -7.21
CA GLU A 32 13.06 16.83 -8.63
C GLU A 32 12.04 17.76 -9.29
N ILE A 33 10.91 18.00 -8.62
CA ILE A 33 9.83 18.83 -9.16
C ILE A 33 10.22 20.32 -9.19
N ASP A 34 10.91 20.80 -8.16
CA ASP A 34 11.47 22.16 -8.13
C ASP A 34 12.46 22.41 -9.29
N HIS A 35 13.16 21.36 -9.74
CA HIS A 35 14.04 21.40 -10.90
C HIS A 35 13.34 21.05 -12.23
N PHE A 36 12.00 20.99 -12.24
CA PHE A 36 11.19 20.63 -13.40
C PHE A 36 11.58 19.28 -14.05
N ARG A 37 12.02 18.30 -13.24
CA ARG A 37 12.47 16.99 -13.74
C ARG A 37 11.33 16.04 -14.07
N GLU A 38 10.12 16.34 -13.63
CA GLU A 38 8.90 15.61 -13.96
C GLU A 38 8.62 15.55 -15.48
N VAL A 39 9.20 16.48 -16.27
CA VAL A 39 9.18 16.41 -17.74
C VAL A 39 9.80 15.12 -18.31
N PHE A 40 10.66 14.46 -17.53
CA PHE A 40 11.32 13.20 -17.89
C PHE A 40 10.59 11.96 -17.35
N TRP A 41 9.45 12.11 -16.67
CA TRP A 41 8.63 10.96 -16.28
C TRP A 41 8.04 10.26 -17.51
N LYS A 42 7.54 9.03 -17.33
CA LYS A 42 7.10 8.18 -18.46
C LYS A 42 5.96 8.81 -19.27
N ASP A 43 5.07 9.54 -18.60
CA ASP A 43 3.88 10.20 -19.14
C ASP A 43 3.69 11.56 -18.46
N PRO A 44 4.57 12.53 -18.78
CA PRO A 44 4.72 13.77 -18.00
C PRO A 44 3.49 14.68 -18.05
N ALA A 45 2.64 14.53 -19.07
CA ALA A 45 1.43 15.33 -19.25
C ALA A 45 0.15 14.61 -18.79
N ALA A 46 0.25 13.52 -18.02
CA ALA A 46 -0.92 12.79 -17.56
C ALA A 46 -1.63 13.53 -16.40
N ASP A 47 -2.94 13.71 -16.51
CA ASP A 47 -3.76 14.47 -15.56
C ASP A 47 -3.65 14.01 -14.09
N TYR A 48 -3.30 12.74 -13.86
CA TYR A 48 -3.20 12.22 -12.50
C TYR A 48 -1.99 12.80 -11.73
N HIS A 49 -1.03 13.43 -12.41
CA HIS A 49 0.04 14.18 -11.76
C HIS A 49 -0.48 15.46 -11.08
N GLU A 50 -1.56 16.05 -11.61
CA GLU A 50 -2.23 17.22 -11.03
C GLU A 50 -2.98 16.88 -9.74
N PHE A 51 -3.28 15.60 -9.52
CA PHE A 51 -3.84 15.06 -8.27
C PHE A 51 -2.77 14.81 -7.19
N SER A 52 -1.57 15.38 -7.35
CA SER A 52 -0.49 15.37 -6.36
C SER A 52 -0.59 16.55 -5.39
N LEU A 53 0.16 16.51 -4.29
CA LEU A 53 0.26 17.63 -3.36
C LEU A 53 0.67 18.93 -4.07
N LEU A 54 1.66 18.88 -4.97
CA LEU A 54 2.18 20.07 -5.64
C LEU A 54 1.18 20.62 -6.67
N GLY A 55 0.49 19.76 -7.43
CA GLY A 55 -0.59 20.19 -8.31
C GLY A 55 -1.74 20.86 -7.54
N LEU A 56 -2.13 20.31 -6.38
CA LEU A 56 -3.12 20.93 -5.49
C LEU A 56 -2.64 22.26 -4.93
N MET A 57 -1.36 22.40 -4.58
CA MET A 57 -0.79 23.65 -4.08
C MET A 57 -0.90 24.79 -5.10
N ASP A 58 -0.74 24.50 -6.39
CA ASP A 58 -0.93 25.50 -7.44
C ASP A 58 -2.40 25.91 -7.57
N GLY A 59 -3.34 24.96 -7.51
CA GLY A 59 -4.78 25.26 -7.45
C GLY A 59 -5.16 26.11 -6.24
N ILE A 60 -4.60 25.82 -5.06
CA ILE A 60 -4.87 26.55 -3.81
C ILE A 60 -4.46 28.02 -3.91
N LYS A 61 -3.36 28.34 -4.62
CA LYS A 61 -2.94 29.75 -4.81
C LYS A 61 -3.97 30.56 -5.59
N TYR A 62 -4.73 29.93 -6.48
CA TYR A 62 -5.85 30.58 -7.18
C TYR A 62 -7.12 30.64 -6.33
N GLU A 63 -7.41 29.61 -5.54
CA GLU A 63 -8.58 29.60 -4.62
C GLU A 63 -8.42 30.64 -3.49
N ARG A 64 -7.19 30.83 -3.00
CA ARG A 64 -6.88 31.67 -1.83
C ARG A 64 -5.71 32.63 -2.08
N PRO A 65 -5.82 33.58 -3.01
CA PRO A 65 -4.72 34.47 -3.37
C PRO A 65 -4.07 35.14 -2.15
N ASP A 66 -2.75 35.27 -2.18
CA ASP A 66 -1.92 35.98 -1.21
C ASP A 66 -2.02 35.50 0.26
N GLN A 67 -2.40 34.24 0.48
CA GLN A 67 -2.47 33.62 1.83
C GLN A 67 -1.23 32.77 2.16
N ASP A 68 -0.05 33.37 2.16
CA ASP A 68 1.23 32.65 2.33
C ASP A 68 1.32 31.80 3.59
N ASN A 69 0.84 32.31 4.73
CA ASN A 69 0.82 31.55 5.98
C ASN A 69 -0.03 30.28 5.86
N PHE A 70 -1.17 30.35 5.18
CA PHE A 70 -2.03 29.19 4.95
C PHE A 70 -1.32 28.16 4.07
N TYR A 71 -0.64 28.59 2.99
CA TYR A 71 0.09 27.68 2.11
C TYR A 71 1.18 26.90 2.86
N VAL A 72 1.93 27.60 3.73
CA VAL A 72 2.99 26.98 4.53
C VAL A 72 2.40 25.97 5.53
N GLU A 73 1.39 26.35 6.29
CA GLU A 73 0.76 25.47 7.29
C GLU A 73 0.13 24.23 6.64
N PHE A 74 -0.58 24.42 5.52
CA PHE A 74 -1.17 23.33 4.77
C PHE A 74 -0.09 22.40 4.20
N GLY A 75 0.94 22.97 3.56
CA GLY A 75 2.08 22.22 3.02
C GLY A 75 2.78 21.39 4.08
N ILE A 76 3.10 21.97 5.25
CA ILE A 76 3.71 21.25 6.39
C ILE A 76 2.82 20.09 6.84
N THR A 77 1.51 20.32 6.96
CA THR A 77 0.54 19.29 7.35
C THR A 77 0.56 18.12 6.37
N CYS A 78 0.54 18.41 5.07
CA CYS A 78 0.57 17.38 4.03
C CYS A 78 1.90 16.63 3.99
N PHE A 79 3.05 17.33 4.08
CA PHE A 79 4.36 16.66 4.08
C PHE A 79 4.56 15.77 5.32
N ASN A 80 4.07 16.18 6.49
CA ASN A 80 4.11 15.33 7.68
C ASN A 80 3.31 14.03 7.48
N ALA A 81 2.12 14.11 6.87
CA ALA A 81 1.33 12.94 6.52
C ALA A 81 2.03 12.05 5.48
N GLU A 82 2.66 12.65 4.48
CA GLU A 82 3.39 11.94 3.43
C GLU A 82 4.60 11.18 3.99
N VAL A 83 5.36 11.79 4.92
CA VAL A 83 6.48 11.10 5.59
C VAL A 83 6.00 9.85 6.33
N ILE A 84 4.88 9.92 7.07
CA ILE A 84 4.30 8.76 7.77
C ILE A 84 3.89 7.66 6.77
N GLU A 85 3.28 8.04 5.63
CA GLU A 85 2.91 7.07 4.59
C GLU A 85 4.15 6.44 3.95
N PHE A 86 5.23 7.19 3.75
CA PHE A 86 6.50 6.67 3.25
C PHE A 86 7.17 5.72 4.26
N GLU A 87 7.13 5.99 5.56
CA GLU A 87 7.61 5.03 6.58
C GLU A 87 6.85 3.71 6.51
N ASN A 88 5.52 3.79 6.43
CA ASN A 88 4.64 2.64 6.30
C ASN A 88 4.90 1.87 4.99
N ARG A 89 5.17 2.59 3.90
CA ARG A 89 5.59 2.03 2.62
C ARG A 89 6.95 1.33 2.70
N ILE A 90 7.97 1.97 3.28
CA ILE A 90 9.31 1.40 3.44
C ILE A 90 9.25 0.10 4.24
N TRP A 91 8.44 0.07 5.30
CA TRP A 91 8.18 -1.17 6.01
C TRP A 91 7.53 -2.22 5.09
N ALA A 92 6.51 -1.85 4.32
CA ALA A 92 5.87 -2.78 3.39
C ALA A 92 6.86 -3.32 2.33
N GLU A 93 7.79 -2.52 1.84
CA GLU A 93 8.84 -2.95 0.91
C GLU A 93 9.71 -4.06 1.55
N LYS A 94 10.16 -3.86 2.80
CA LYS A 94 10.93 -4.85 3.57
C LYS A 94 10.14 -6.15 3.83
N GLU A 95 8.83 -6.06 4.05
CA GLU A 95 7.96 -7.22 4.20
C GLU A 95 7.76 -7.96 2.88
N ILE A 96 7.68 -7.23 1.76
CA ILE A 96 7.53 -7.80 0.42
C ILE A 96 8.76 -8.61 0.02
N GLU A 97 9.96 -8.12 0.31
CA GLU A 97 11.22 -8.84 0.05
C GLU A 97 11.26 -10.21 0.73
N LYS A 98 10.65 -10.34 1.91
CA LYS A 98 10.60 -11.57 2.70
C LYS A 98 9.33 -12.40 2.46
N GLY A 99 8.41 -11.89 1.65
CA GLY A 99 7.12 -12.53 1.42
C GLY A 99 7.24 -13.90 0.77
N ARG A 100 6.31 -14.80 1.09
CA ARG A 100 6.29 -16.14 0.51
C ARG A 100 5.75 -16.07 -0.90
N GLN A 101 6.64 -16.18 -1.89
CA GLN A 101 6.29 -16.16 -3.31
C GLN A 101 5.81 -17.53 -3.77
N PHE A 102 4.80 -17.56 -4.64
CA PHE A 102 4.25 -18.76 -5.26
C PHE A 102 3.62 -18.44 -6.61
N ILE A 103 3.19 -19.47 -7.34
CA ILE A 103 2.56 -19.33 -8.65
C ILE A 103 1.13 -19.83 -8.58
N THR A 104 0.21 -19.09 -9.20
CA THR A 104 -1.18 -19.50 -9.42
C THR A 104 -1.42 -19.66 -10.91
N ARG A 105 -2.57 -20.22 -11.32
CA ARG A 105 -2.92 -20.25 -12.75
C ARG A 105 -3.03 -18.86 -13.38
N PHE A 106 -3.18 -17.82 -12.56
CA PHE A 106 -3.32 -16.43 -13.00
C PHE A 106 -2.00 -15.67 -13.07
N GLY A 107 -0.90 -16.23 -12.54
CA GLY A 107 0.42 -15.61 -12.53
C GLY A 107 1.08 -15.59 -11.15
N LYS A 108 2.10 -14.72 -11.03
CA LYS A 108 2.91 -14.57 -9.81
C LYS A 108 2.03 -14.16 -8.63
N ALA A 109 2.27 -14.76 -7.48
CA ALA A 109 1.55 -14.47 -6.26
C ALA A 109 2.50 -14.39 -5.05
N ILE A 110 2.03 -13.74 -4.00
CA ILE A 110 2.83 -13.54 -2.78
C ILE A 110 1.94 -13.49 -1.54
N GLY A 111 2.45 -14.07 -0.45
CA GLY A 111 1.77 -14.15 0.84
C GLY A 111 2.58 -13.57 2.00
N PHE A 112 1.89 -12.95 2.95
CA PHE A 112 2.48 -12.28 4.12
C PHE A 112 1.77 -12.62 5.42
N GLU A 113 2.52 -12.77 6.50
CA GLU A 113 2.02 -12.71 7.89
C GLU A 113 2.47 -11.39 8.53
N THR A 114 1.67 -10.34 8.38
CA THR A 114 2.06 -8.99 8.78
C THR A 114 0.87 -8.17 9.23
N ILE A 115 1.09 -7.12 10.02
CA ILE A 115 0.02 -6.15 10.36
C ILE A 115 -0.11 -5.03 9.33
N ASN A 116 0.90 -4.85 8.46
CA ASN A 116 0.94 -3.80 7.46
C ASN A 116 0.05 -4.14 6.26
N ASP A 117 -1.01 -3.37 6.02
CA ASP A 117 -1.94 -3.61 4.91
C ASP A 117 -1.40 -3.07 3.56
N THR A 118 -0.42 -2.18 3.59
CA THR A 118 0.17 -1.55 2.39
C THR A 118 0.82 -2.57 1.47
N VAL A 119 1.30 -3.69 2.01
CA VAL A 119 1.85 -4.82 1.24
C VAL A 119 0.90 -5.29 0.14
N LEU A 120 -0.42 -5.23 0.36
CA LEU A 120 -1.42 -5.70 -0.61
C LEU A 120 -1.35 -4.88 -1.91
N LYS A 121 -1.52 -3.55 -1.79
CA LYS A 121 -1.56 -2.67 -2.96
C LYS A 121 -0.17 -2.50 -3.57
N LEU A 122 0.87 -2.45 -2.74
CA LEU A 122 2.24 -2.27 -3.21
C LEU A 122 2.73 -3.49 -3.99
N ALA A 123 2.52 -4.72 -3.50
CA ALA A 123 2.90 -5.92 -4.24
C ALA A 123 2.15 -6.02 -5.58
N GLN A 124 0.87 -5.63 -5.64
CA GLN A 124 0.14 -5.57 -6.91
C GLN A 124 0.78 -4.60 -7.92
N LYS A 125 1.20 -3.41 -7.46
CA LYS A 125 1.96 -2.46 -8.28
C LYS A 125 3.32 -3.01 -8.74
N MET A 126 3.91 -3.94 -7.98
CA MET A 126 5.16 -4.64 -8.33
C MET A 126 4.94 -5.86 -9.25
N GLY A 127 3.71 -6.11 -9.70
CA GLY A 127 3.39 -7.14 -10.69
C GLY A 127 2.91 -8.48 -10.14
N TYR A 128 2.61 -8.59 -8.84
CA TYR A 128 1.95 -9.78 -8.29
C TYR A 128 0.45 -9.76 -8.58
N VAL A 129 -0.05 -10.81 -9.23
CA VAL A 129 -1.45 -10.93 -9.67
C VAL A 129 -2.37 -11.27 -8.50
N VAL A 130 -1.93 -12.17 -7.61
CA VAL A 130 -2.67 -12.59 -6.41
C VAL A 130 -1.83 -12.27 -5.19
N VAL A 131 -2.41 -11.55 -4.22
CA VAL A 131 -1.70 -11.15 -3.00
C VAL A 131 -2.54 -11.52 -1.80
N VAL A 132 -1.95 -12.25 -0.85
CA VAL A 132 -2.59 -12.62 0.42
C VAL A 132 -1.84 -12.02 1.59
N ARG A 133 -2.58 -11.43 2.53
CA ARG A 133 -2.04 -10.95 3.80
C ARG A 133 -2.89 -11.51 4.94
N LYS A 134 -2.22 -12.16 5.90
CA LYS A 134 -2.80 -12.61 7.17
C LYS A 134 -2.27 -11.73 8.29
N ASP A 135 -3.18 -11.20 9.11
CA ASP A 135 -2.87 -10.47 10.33
C ASP A 135 -2.50 -11.48 11.43
N PRO A 136 -1.26 -11.51 11.95
CA PRO A 136 -0.88 -12.47 12.98
C PRO A 136 -1.51 -12.16 14.34
N ARG A 137 -2.00 -10.93 14.56
CA ARG A 137 -2.64 -10.53 15.83
C ARG A 137 -4.13 -10.80 15.85
N LYS A 138 -4.82 -10.49 14.74
CA LYS A 138 -6.28 -10.60 14.63
C LYS A 138 -6.76 -11.84 13.87
N GLY A 139 -5.84 -12.56 13.22
CA GLY A 139 -6.16 -13.67 12.32
C GLY A 139 -6.79 -13.26 10.99
N TYR A 140 -6.94 -11.95 10.74
CA TYR A 140 -7.66 -11.42 9.59
C TYR A 140 -6.94 -11.74 8.28
N VAL A 141 -7.65 -12.28 7.31
CA VAL A 141 -7.11 -12.57 5.99
C VAL A 141 -7.70 -11.62 4.96
N ARG A 142 -6.83 -11.13 4.06
CA ARG A 142 -7.22 -10.39 2.87
C ARG A 142 -6.49 -10.96 1.68
N ILE A 143 -7.25 -11.38 0.67
CA ILE A 143 -6.74 -11.86 -0.60
C ILE A 143 -7.26 -10.90 -1.67
N LYS A 144 -6.35 -10.32 -2.46
CA LYS A 144 -6.69 -9.39 -3.53
C LYS A 144 -6.08 -9.85 -4.84
N THR A 145 -6.81 -9.64 -5.93
CA THR A 145 -6.30 -9.76 -7.29
C THR A 145 -6.37 -8.43 -8.02
N LEU A 146 -5.65 -8.33 -9.14
CA LEU A 146 -5.70 -7.14 -9.99
C LEU A 146 -7.13 -6.92 -10.53
N PRO A 147 -7.56 -5.65 -10.71
CA PRO A 147 -8.79 -5.36 -11.43
C PRO A 147 -8.68 -5.81 -12.89
N ASP A 148 -9.84 -5.99 -13.54
CA ASP A 148 -9.89 -6.28 -14.97
C ASP A 148 -9.42 -5.05 -15.77
N ASN A 149 -8.61 -5.28 -16.81
CA ASN A 149 -8.07 -4.23 -17.67
C ASN A 149 -8.34 -4.55 -19.14
N GLY A 150 -9.62 -4.56 -19.53
CA GLY A 150 -10.08 -4.92 -20.88
C GLY A 150 -10.14 -6.42 -21.18
N SER A 151 -9.53 -7.25 -20.32
CA SER A 151 -9.66 -8.71 -20.34
C SER A 151 -10.07 -9.23 -18.95
N LYS A 152 -10.72 -10.39 -18.90
CA LYS A 152 -11.14 -11.02 -17.63
C LYS A 152 -9.90 -11.47 -16.85
N GLY A 153 -9.62 -10.78 -15.74
CA GLY A 153 -8.52 -11.08 -14.84
C GLY A 153 -8.84 -12.19 -13.84
N ALA A 154 -7.94 -12.39 -12.88
CA ALA A 154 -8.06 -13.43 -11.86
C ALA A 154 -9.35 -13.32 -11.04
N ASP A 155 -9.96 -14.46 -10.72
CA ASP A 155 -11.23 -14.56 -10.01
C ASP A 155 -11.09 -15.51 -8.80
N LEU A 156 -11.49 -15.03 -7.62
CA LEU A 156 -11.33 -15.71 -6.35
C LEU A 156 -12.53 -16.57 -5.94
N THR A 157 -13.52 -16.79 -6.82
CA THR A 157 -14.72 -17.58 -6.49
C THR A 157 -14.37 -19.01 -6.08
N LEU A 158 -13.51 -19.68 -6.85
CA LEU A 158 -13.04 -21.03 -6.49
C LEU A 158 -12.24 -21.01 -5.18
N ALA A 159 -11.44 -19.97 -4.94
CA ALA A 159 -10.72 -19.80 -3.67
C ALA A 159 -11.69 -19.75 -2.49
N TYR A 160 -12.73 -18.91 -2.63
CA TYR A 160 -13.76 -18.70 -1.63
C TYR A 160 -14.48 -20.00 -1.31
N GLU A 161 -14.95 -20.73 -2.32
CA GLU A 161 -15.65 -22.00 -2.15
C GLU A 161 -14.79 -23.04 -1.43
N GLN A 162 -13.53 -23.18 -1.83
CA GLN A 162 -12.60 -24.13 -1.20
C GLN A 162 -12.26 -23.74 0.24
N LEU A 163 -11.92 -22.48 0.49
CA LEU A 163 -11.59 -21.99 1.84
C LEU A 163 -12.77 -22.12 2.79
N LYS A 164 -13.99 -21.82 2.32
CA LYS A 164 -15.22 -22.01 3.09
C LYS A 164 -15.53 -23.48 3.36
N LYS A 165 -15.19 -24.39 2.44
CA LYS A 165 -15.34 -25.84 2.65
C LYS A 165 -14.35 -26.37 3.68
N ILE A 166 -13.10 -25.88 3.66
CA ILE A 166 -12.04 -26.33 4.57
C ILE A 166 -12.28 -25.79 5.99
N ASP A 167 -12.70 -24.53 6.11
CA ASP A 167 -13.00 -23.88 7.40
C ASP A 167 -14.42 -23.28 7.38
N PRO A 168 -15.47 -24.10 7.59
CA PRO A 168 -16.87 -23.66 7.48
C PRO A 168 -17.31 -22.71 8.60
N ASP A 169 -16.59 -22.67 9.72
CA ASP A 169 -16.88 -21.78 10.84
C ASP A 169 -16.34 -20.36 10.59
N ALA A 170 -15.35 -20.21 9.70
CA ALA A 170 -14.79 -18.92 9.35
C ALA A 170 -15.76 -18.08 8.50
N THR A 171 -15.84 -16.80 8.81
CA THR A 171 -16.74 -15.89 8.10
C THR A 171 -16.02 -15.30 6.88
N TRP A 172 -15.91 -16.10 5.81
CA TRP A 172 -15.37 -15.64 4.53
C TRP A 172 -16.39 -14.76 3.78
N PHE A 173 -15.90 -13.70 3.16
CA PHE A 173 -16.69 -12.78 2.34
C PHE A 173 -15.98 -12.54 1.01
N LEU A 174 -16.62 -12.94 -0.09
CA LEU A 174 -16.19 -12.63 -1.44
C LEU A 174 -16.90 -11.35 -1.91
N HIS A 175 -16.13 -10.34 -2.28
CA HIS A 175 -16.67 -9.13 -2.91
C HIS A 175 -17.29 -9.47 -4.27
N VAL A 176 -18.37 -8.76 -4.65
CA VAL A 176 -19.13 -9.01 -5.89
C VAL A 176 -18.32 -8.97 -7.18
N SER A 177 -17.15 -8.32 -7.16
CA SER A 177 -16.23 -8.29 -8.30
C SER A 177 -15.43 -9.59 -8.49
N GLY A 178 -15.45 -10.51 -7.52
CA GLY A 178 -14.60 -11.70 -7.51
C GLY A 178 -13.12 -11.42 -7.25
N LYS A 179 -12.71 -10.15 -7.09
CA LYS A 179 -11.29 -9.74 -6.97
C LYS A 179 -10.78 -9.59 -5.55
N MET A 180 -11.67 -9.66 -4.56
CA MET A 180 -11.33 -9.45 -3.16
C MET A 180 -12.06 -10.46 -2.30
N LEU A 181 -11.27 -11.24 -1.56
CA LEU A 181 -11.76 -12.22 -0.60
C LEU A 181 -11.24 -11.84 0.79
N LEU A 182 -12.17 -11.66 1.72
CA LEU A 182 -11.92 -11.15 3.05
C LEU A 182 -12.35 -12.17 4.10
N ASN A 183 -11.56 -12.29 5.15
CA ASN A 183 -11.95 -12.91 6.40
C ASN A 183 -11.35 -12.06 7.52
N GLY A 184 -11.90 -10.86 7.69
CA GLY A 184 -11.48 -9.92 8.73
C GLY A 184 -11.95 -8.51 8.43
N THR A 185 -12.73 -7.89 9.32
CA THR A 185 -12.92 -6.44 9.29
C THR A 185 -13.19 -5.88 10.69
N PRO A 186 -12.58 -4.74 11.05
CA PRO A 186 -12.95 -4.02 12.26
C PRO A 186 -14.44 -3.62 12.32
N LYS A 187 -15.11 -3.53 11.17
CA LYS A 187 -16.51 -3.09 11.06
C LYS A 187 -17.53 -4.18 11.39
N ASN A 188 -17.12 -5.45 11.54
CA ASN A 188 -18.02 -6.55 11.90
C ASN A 188 -17.47 -7.34 13.10
N PRO A 189 -17.93 -7.03 14.33
CA PRO A 189 -17.43 -7.67 15.54
C PRO A 189 -17.87 -9.14 15.69
N LYS A 190 -18.89 -9.60 14.95
CA LYS A 190 -19.36 -11.00 15.00
C LYS A 190 -18.56 -11.95 14.10
N MET A 191 -17.59 -11.41 13.36
CA MET A 191 -16.82 -12.19 12.42
C MET A 191 -15.89 -13.19 13.12
N LYS A 192 -15.83 -14.41 12.60
CA LYS A 192 -14.93 -15.46 13.04
C LYS A 192 -13.71 -15.54 12.10
N PRO A 193 -12.50 -15.21 12.57
CA PRO A 193 -11.28 -15.38 11.78
C PRO A 193 -11.03 -16.87 11.53
N THR A 194 -10.43 -17.17 10.39
CA THR A 194 -10.08 -18.52 9.97
C THR A 194 -8.96 -19.08 10.84
N LYS A 195 -9.05 -20.38 11.12
CA LYS A 195 -7.99 -21.15 11.79
C LYS A 195 -6.86 -21.53 10.84
N LEU A 196 -7.07 -21.38 9.52
CA LEU A 196 -6.06 -21.70 8.51
C LEU A 196 -4.86 -20.78 8.63
N GLY A 197 -3.66 -21.39 8.62
CA GLY A 197 -2.40 -20.65 8.50
C GLY A 197 -2.23 -20.07 7.10
N LEU A 198 -1.25 -19.16 6.94
CA LEU A 198 -0.91 -18.60 5.63
C LEU A 198 -0.61 -19.71 4.60
N ASP A 199 0.13 -20.73 5.02
CA ASP A 199 0.54 -21.86 4.19
C ASP A 199 -0.63 -22.66 3.62
N ASP A 200 -1.66 -22.88 4.42
CA ASP A 200 -2.84 -23.62 3.98
C ASP A 200 -3.65 -22.80 2.97
N ILE A 201 -3.72 -21.49 3.17
CA ILE A 201 -4.35 -20.57 2.23
C ILE A 201 -3.57 -20.56 0.91
N ILE A 202 -2.24 -20.48 0.95
CA ILE A 202 -1.39 -20.54 -0.26
C ILE A 202 -1.63 -21.84 -1.02
N LYS A 203 -1.66 -23.00 -0.35
CA LYS A 203 -1.94 -24.29 -1.00
C LYS A 203 -3.29 -24.33 -1.72
N VAL A 204 -4.30 -23.61 -1.24
CA VAL A 204 -5.58 -23.47 -1.94
C VAL A 204 -5.40 -22.58 -3.17
N LEU A 205 -4.72 -21.44 -3.02
CA LEU A 205 -4.48 -20.50 -4.12
C LEU A 205 -3.63 -21.08 -5.25
N GLU A 206 -2.69 -21.98 -4.96
CA GLU A 206 -1.86 -22.68 -5.96
C GLU A 206 -2.68 -23.66 -6.83
N LYS A 207 -3.82 -24.14 -6.33
CA LYS A 207 -4.64 -25.17 -6.99
C LYS A 207 -5.78 -24.62 -7.84
N ILE A 208 -6.06 -23.33 -7.71
CA ILE A 208 -7.17 -22.65 -8.37
C ILE A 208 -6.69 -21.68 -9.44
#